data_AF-A0A7V9FL75-F1
#
_entry.id   AF-A0A7V9FL75-F1
#
_cell.length_a   1.000
_cell.length_b   1.000
_cell.length_c   1.000
_cell.angle_alpha   90.00
_cell.angle_beta   90.00
_cell.angle_gamma   90.00
#
_symmetry.space_group_name_H-M   'P 1'
#
loop_
_entity.id
_entity.type
_entity.pdbx_description
1 polymer ?
#
loop_
_entity_poly.entity_id
_entity_poly.type
_entity_poly.pdbx_seq_one_letter_code
_entity_poly.pdbx_strand_id
1 'polypeptide(L)'
;MIANHALTGNDLEVEDVWEVAVHRAPVALADEARTSMEAARALVEQAAEHTYGVNTGFGRFVSKSIAADQVDELQLRLLRSHACGVGEPYPAEVVRAAMLLRANALAKGYSGARVETVELLIECLNRGVLPRVPARGSVGASGDLAPLAHLALPLVGEGRAWFEGTLYSGGDALAAAELEPVKLAAKEGLSLINGTQFMAAMAALALVRARRLARTADLACALSLEALQGSRTSFHPAIHQARPLRGQLDSAANIHRLLEGSAIIESHRWCDKVQDAYSLRCAPQVHGASRDLLDHLETTLAIEVNAATDNPLVLVEERIVVSNGNFHGQPLAFGLDILAMAVTELASISERRVERLVNPSLSEGL
;
A
#
# COMPACT_ATOMS: atom_id res chain seq x y z
N MET A 1 -5.47 -9.63 23.95
CA MET A 1 -4.03 -9.52 23.65
C MET A 1 -3.95 -8.82 22.31
N ILE A 2 -3.38 -7.61 22.26
CA ILE A 2 -3.11 -6.96 20.98
C ILE A 2 -1.97 -7.77 20.37
N ALA A 3 -2.18 -8.39 19.22
CA ALA A 3 -1.12 -9.10 18.53
C ALA A 3 -0.06 -8.07 18.12
N ASN A 4 1.18 -8.22 18.60
CA ASN A 4 2.29 -7.44 18.08
C ASN A 4 2.59 -7.98 16.67
N HIS A 5 2.59 -7.11 15.65
CA HIS A 5 3.06 -7.50 14.33
C HIS A 5 4.60 -7.53 14.38
N ALA A 6 5.18 -8.72 14.43
CA ALA A 6 6.62 -8.91 14.41
C ALA A 6 7.11 -8.94 12.95
N LEU A 7 7.92 -7.97 12.54
CA LEU A 7 8.43 -7.87 11.17
C LEU A 7 9.54 -8.88 10.94
N THR A 8 9.27 -9.84 10.05
CA THR A 8 10.25 -10.82 9.55
C THR A 8 10.84 -10.39 8.19
N GLY A 9 10.17 -9.48 7.48
CA GLY A 9 10.45 -9.14 6.09
C GLY A 9 9.79 -10.06 5.05
N ASN A 10 8.95 -11.03 5.46
CA ASN A 10 8.46 -12.08 4.57
C ASN A 10 6.96 -12.36 4.61
N ASP A 11 6.27 -12.06 5.72
CA ASP A 11 4.94 -12.59 6.02
C ASP A 11 3.90 -11.51 6.34
N LEU A 12 4.14 -10.26 5.93
CA LEU A 12 3.18 -9.18 6.13
C LEU A 12 2.00 -9.33 5.16
N GLU A 13 0.78 -9.33 5.68
CA GLU A 13 -0.44 -9.32 4.87
C GLU A 13 -0.96 -7.89 4.62
N VAL A 14 -1.82 -7.71 3.62
CA VAL A 14 -2.42 -6.40 3.31
C VAL A 14 -3.26 -5.88 4.49
N GLU A 15 -3.93 -6.80 5.18
CA GLU A 15 -4.72 -6.55 6.39
C GLU A 15 -3.84 -6.02 7.53
N ASP A 16 -2.63 -6.54 7.72
CA ASP A 16 -1.70 -6.06 8.74
C ASP A 16 -1.31 -4.60 8.49
N VAL A 17 -1.11 -4.23 7.22
CA VAL A 17 -0.86 -2.83 6.83
C VAL A 17 -2.02 -1.94 7.26
N TRP A 18 -3.27 -2.40 7.11
CA TRP A 18 -4.44 -1.67 7.57
C TRP A 18 -4.48 -1.55 9.10
N GLU A 19 -4.25 -2.65 9.83
CA GLU A 19 -4.27 -2.66 11.29
C GLU A 19 -3.24 -1.70 11.88
N VAL A 20 -2.02 -1.66 11.35
CA VAL A 20 -0.98 -0.73 11.79
C VAL A 20 -1.28 0.72 11.35
N ALA A 21 -1.63 0.93 10.08
CA ALA A 21 -1.78 2.28 9.53
C ALA A 21 -3.05 3.00 10.00
N VAL A 22 -4.14 2.26 10.24
CA VAL A 22 -5.45 2.82 10.60
C VAL A 22 -5.77 2.57 12.07
N HIS A 23 -5.60 1.33 12.54
CA HIS A 23 -5.91 0.94 13.93
C HIS A 23 -4.73 1.12 14.89
N ARG A 24 -3.55 1.51 14.39
CA ARG A 24 -2.34 1.77 15.17
C ARG A 24 -1.90 0.55 15.99
N ALA A 25 -2.03 -0.63 15.40
CA ALA A 25 -1.48 -1.84 15.98
C ALA A 25 0.05 -1.70 16.18
N PRO A 26 0.59 -2.15 17.33
CA PRO A 26 2.01 -2.05 17.63
C PRO A 26 2.83 -3.01 16.76
N VAL A 27 4.05 -2.57 16.44
CA VAL A 27 4.99 -3.27 15.57
C VAL A 27 6.29 -3.53 16.32
N ALA A 28 6.91 -4.68 16.09
CA ALA A 28 8.24 -5.01 16.61
C ALA A 28 9.10 -5.65 15.52
N LEU A 29 10.43 -5.65 15.68
CA LEU A 29 11.34 -6.37 14.79
C LEU A 29 11.58 -7.78 15.33
N ALA A 30 11.42 -8.81 14.49
CA ALA A 30 11.67 -10.19 14.88
C ALA A 30 13.17 -10.50 15.03
N ASP A 31 13.53 -11.44 15.91
CA ASP A 31 14.93 -11.81 16.16
C ASP A 31 15.62 -12.43 14.93
N GLU A 32 14.87 -13.15 14.11
CA GLU A 32 15.37 -13.70 12.83
C GLU A 32 15.67 -12.61 11.79
N ALA A 33 14.87 -11.53 11.78
CA ALA A 33 15.12 -10.36 10.93
C ALA A 33 16.38 -9.62 11.39
N ARG A 34 16.57 -9.44 12.71
CA ARG A 34 17.81 -8.88 13.27
C ARG A 34 19.04 -9.64 12.81
N THR A 35 19.00 -10.97 12.94
CA THR A 35 20.10 -11.86 12.53
C THR A 35 20.42 -11.69 11.04
N SER A 36 19.39 -11.63 10.19
CA SER A 36 19.54 -11.44 8.75
C SER A 36 20.13 -10.07 8.39
N MET A 37 19.67 -9.02 9.07
CA MET A 37 20.17 -7.66 8.90
C MET A 37 21.64 -7.52 9.32
N GLU A 38 22.02 -8.10 10.46
CA GLU A 38 23.41 -8.08 10.95
C GLU A 38 24.36 -8.79 9.99
N ALA A 39 23.96 -9.93 9.43
CA ALA A 39 24.75 -10.65 8.44
C ALA A 39 24.96 -9.82 7.16
N ALA A 40 23.92 -9.16 6.68
CA ALA A 40 24.01 -8.26 5.52
C ALA A 40 24.86 -7.02 5.83
N ARG A 41 24.75 -6.48 7.05
CA ARG A 41 25.55 -5.33 7.47
C ARG A 41 27.04 -5.68 7.52
N ALA A 42 27.39 -6.84 8.06
CA ALA A 42 28.77 -7.32 8.08
C ALA A 42 29.37 -7.45 6.67
N LEU A 43 28.57 -7.86 5.68
CA LEU A 43 29.01 -7.94 4.29
C LEU A 43 29.20 -6.54 3.66
N VAL A 44 28.33 -5.56 3.96
CA VAL A 44 28.51 -4.17 3.51
C VAL A 44 29.80 -3.56 4.07
N GLU A 45 30.14 -3.86 5.31
CA GLU A 45 31.37 -3.37 5.95
C GLU A 45 32.64 -4.02 5.40
N GLN A 46 32.50 -5.21 4.81
CA GLN A 46 33.59 -5.93 4.12
C GLN A 46 33.66 -5.61 2.62
N ALA A 47 32.71 -4.82 2.08
CA ALA A 47 32.63 -4.56 0.65
C ALA A 47 33.87 -3.83 0.12
N ALA A 48 34.32 -4.24 -1.08
CA ALA A 48 35.53 -3.70 -1.71
C ALA A 48 35.43 -2.19 -2.03
N GLU A 49 36.57 -1.55 -2.22
CA GLU A 49 36.65 -0.22 -2.86
C GLU A 49 35.88 -0.26 -4.20
N HIS A 50 35.01 0.74 -4.44
CA HIS A 50 34.18 0.90 -5.66
C HIS A 50 32.85 0.10 -5.76
N THR A 51 32.12 -0.03 -4.66
CA THR A 51 30.76 -0.58 -4.58
C THR A 51 29.68 0.53 -4.63
N TYR A 52 28.71 0.40 -5.55
CA TYR A 52 27.63 1.38 -5.78
C TYR A 52 26.86 1.73 -4.50
N GLY A 53 26.76 3.04 -4.20
CA GLY A 53 26.02 3.56 -3.04
C GLY A 53 26.65 3.26 -1.67
N VAL A 54 27.79 2.55 -1.65
CA VAL A 54 28.61 2.32 -0.46
C VAL A 54 29.80 3.29 -0.44
N ASN A 55 30.59 3.33 -1.51
CA ASN A 55 31.77 4.20 -1.65
C ASN A 55 31.92 4.83 -3.05
N THR A 56 30.83 4.86 -3.83
CA THR A 56 30.70 5.66 -5.07
C THR A 56 29.48 6.58 -5.03
N GLY A 57 29.43 7.57 -5.93
CA GLY A 57 28.29 8.47 -6.08
C GLY A 57 27.03 7.81 -6.68
N PHE A 58 25.92 8.54 -6.71
CA PHE A 58 24.61 8.03 -7.17
C PHE A 58 24.21 8.58 -8.54
N GLY A 59 23.42 7.83 -9.30
CA GLY A 59 22.89 8.26 -10.61
C GLY A 59 23.99 8.68 -11.58
N ARG A 60 23.98 9.93 -12.04
CA ARG A 60 25.01 10.49 -12.96
C ARG A 60 26.44 10.43 -12.38
N PHE A 61 26.59 10.31 -11.06
CA PHE A 61 27.89 10.26 -10.38
C PHE A 61 28.37 8.85 -10.01
N VAL A 62 27.76 7.80 -10.58
CA VAL A 62 28.10 6.38 -10.33
C VAL A 62 29.59 6.04 -10.45
N SER A 63 30.34 6.76 -11.30
CA SER A 63 31.77 6.53 -11.54
C SER A 63 32.73 7.29 -10.61
N LYS A 64 32.22 8.09 -9.66
CA LYS A 64 33.06 8.86 -8.73
C LYS A 64 33.25 8.10 -7.42
N SER A 65 34.50 7.75 -7.10
CA SER A 65 34.87 7.23 -5.77
C SER A 65 34.71 8.30 -4.69
N ILE A 66 34.31 7.88 -3.49
CA ILE A 66 34.14 8.72 -2.31
C ILE A 66 35.14 8.28 -1.25
N ALA A 67 35.83 9.24 -0.63
CA ALA A 67 36.75 8.94 0.46
C ALA A 67 35.99 8.42 1.69
N ALA A 68 36.59 7.50 2.45
CA ALA A 68 35.93 6.82 3.58
C ALA A 68 35.41 7.79 4.66
N ASP A 69 36.11 8.90 4.90
CA ASP A 69 35.75 9.96 5.84
C ASP A 69 34.55 10.82 5.38
N GLN A 70 34.17 10.73 4.11
CA GLN A 70 33.05 11.46 3.52
C GLN A 70 31.79 10.62 3.35
N VAL A 71 31.85 9.32 3.65
CA VAL A 71 30.74 8.39 3.39
C VAL A 71 29.52 8.73 4.24
N ASP A 72 29.68 9.01 5.54
CA ASP A 72 28.56 9.38 6.42
C ASP A 72 27.88 10.67 5.92
N GLU A 73 28.68 11.68 5.56
CA GLU A 73 28.16 12.94 5.03
C GLU A 73 27.44 12.75 3.69
N LEU A 74 27.94 11.85 2.83
CA LEU A 74 27.30 11.52 1.56
C LEU A 74 25.88 10.98 1.79
N GLN A 75 25.67 10.08 2.76
CA GLN A 75 24.35 9.52 3.05
C GLN A 75 23.37 10.59 3.53
N LEU A 76 23.82 11.51 4.39
CA LEU A 76 22.98 12.64 4.82
C LEU A 76 22.65 13.60 3.66
N ARG A 77 23.65 13.93 2.83
CA ARG A 77 23.45 14.77 1.64
C ARG A 77 22.47 14.13 0.65
N LEU A 78 22.46 12.80 0.54
CA LEU A 78 21.53 12.08 -0.30
C LEU A 78 20.07 12.31 0.14
N LEU A 79 19.77 12.22 1.44
CA LEU A 79 18.44 12.52 1.96
C LEU A 79 18.05 13.96 1.62
N ARG A 80 18.92 14.92 1.92
CA ARG A 80 18.69 16.35 1.66
C ARG A 80 18.43 16.66 0.19
N SER A 81 19.21 16.10 -0.72
CA SER A 81 19.06 16.37 -2.15
C SER A 81 17.81 15.74 -2.76
N HIS A 82 17.33 14.63 -2.18
CA HIS A 82 16.15 13.92 -2.68
C HIS A 82 14.85 14.35 -2.00
N ALA A 83 14.89 15.08 -0.88
CA ALA A 83 13.71 15.65 -0.23
C ALA A 83 13.09 16.83 -1.02
N CYS A 84 12.79 16.61 -2.30
CA CYS A 84 12.27 17.58 -3.26
C CYS A 84 10.75 17.51 -3.46
N GLY A 85 10.05 16.70 -2.66
CA GLY A 85 8.59 16.61 -2.70
C GLY A 85 7.89 17.95 -2.41
N VAL A 86 6.75 18.19 -3.06
CA VAL A 86 5.94 19.42 -2.94
C VAL A 86 4.44 19.14 -2.77
N GLY A 87 3.68 20.19 -2.44
CA GLY A 87 2.22 20.15 -2.31
C GLY A 87 1.74 19.73 -0.92
N GLU A 88 0.45 19.40 -0.86
CA GLU A 88 -0.20 18.91 0.36
C GLU A 88 0.46 17.59 0.81
N PRO A 89 0.75 17.42 2.11
CA PRO A 89 1.29 16.17 2.61
C PRO A 89 0.35 14.98 2.45
N TYR A 90 0.93 13.78 2.39
CA TYR A 90 0.17 12.55 2.47
C TYR A 90 -0.65 12.47 3.78
N PRO A 91 -1.84 11.85 3.74
CA PRO A 91 -2.59 11.51 4.94
C PRO A 91 -1.77 10.66 5.91
N ALA A 92 -2.05 10.80 7.20
CA ALA A 92 -1.28 10.14 8.25
C ALA A 92 -1.28 8.61 8.14
N GLU A 93 -2.36 8.00 7.67
CA GLU A 93 -2.41 6.55 7.44
C GLU A 93 -1.46 6.09 6.33
N VAL A 94 -1.26 6.90 5.27
CA VAL A 94 -0.35 6.58 4.18
C VAL A 94 1.10 6.65 4.67
N VAL A 95 1.43 7.66 5.48
CA VAL A 95 2.76 7.78 6.07
C VAL A 95 3.05 6.60 7.02
N ARG A 96 2.09 6.21 7.87
CA ARG A 96 2.24 5.03 8.74
C ARG A 96 2.43 3.73 7.96
N ALA A 97 1.63 3.51 6.92
CA ALA A 97 1.80 2.35 6.04
C ALA A 97 3.17 2.36 5.35
N ALA A 98 3.64 3.51 4.83
CA ALA A 98 4.95 3.60 4.20
C ALA A 98 6.10 3.35 5.20
N MET A 99 5.99 3.84 6.45
CA MET A 99 6.96 3.56 7.52
C MET A 99 7.02 2.06 7.84
N LEU A 100 5.86 1.40 8.01
CA LEU A 100 5.77 -0.04 8.21
C LEU A 100 6.43 -0.82 7.07
N LEU A 101 6.04 -0.53 5.82
CA LEU A 101 6.55 -1.25 4.65
C LEU A 101 8.05 -1.00 4.46
N ARG A 102 8.56 0.19 4.83
CA ARG A 102 9.99 0.47 4.79
C ARG A 102 10.75 -0.30 5.85
N ALA A 103 10.22 -0.38 7.06
CA ALA A 103 10.79 -1.22 8.11
C ALA A 103 10.81 -2.70 7.68
N ASN A 104 9.70 -3.21 7.12
CA ASN A 104 9.60 -4.60 6.65
C ASN A 104 10.60 -4.92 5.52
N ALA A 105 10.72 -4.03 4.52
CA ALA A 105 11.68 -4.20 3.43
C ALA A 105 13.14 -4.23 3.92
N LEU A 106 13.48 -3.43 4.95
CA LEU A 106 14.80 -3.44 5.58
C LEU A 106 15.02 -4.69 6.44
N ALA A 107 13.99 -5.10 7.19
CA ALA A 107 13.97 -6.30 8.04
C ALA A 107 14.30 -7.59 7.27
N LYS A 108 13.96 -7.64 5.98
CA LYS A 108 14.27 -8.76 5.10
C LYS A 108 15.77 -9.05 4.95
N GLY A 109 16.65 -8.11 5.31
CA GLY A 109 18.10 -8.36 5.37
C GLY A 109 18.83 -8.27 4.03
N TYR A 110 18.26 -7.67 2.99
CA TYR A 110 18.95 -7.49 1.70
C TYR A 110 19.51 -6.08 1.48
N SER A 111 19.27 -5.16 2.43
CA SER A 111 19.68 -3.75 2.34
C SER A 111 21.01 -3.42 3.03
N GLY A 112 21.45 -4.21 4.02
CA GLY A 112 22.63 -3.88 4.83
C GLY A 112 22.49 -2.59 5.65
N ALA A 113 21.25 -2.22 6.00
CA ALA A 113 20.98 -1.18 7.01
C ALA A 113 21.23 -1.75 8.41
N ARG A 114 21.55 -0.87 9.37
CA ARG A 114 21.74 -1.30 10.76
C ARG A 114 20.41 -1.51 11.46
N VAL A 115 20.44 -2.36 12.49
CA VAL A 115 19.26 -2.74 13.27
C VAL A 115 18.68 -1.53 13.99
N GLU A 116 19.53 -0.71 14.62
CA GLU A 116 19.11 0.49 15.35
C GLU A 116 18.37 1.52 14.48
N THR A 117 18.70 1.59 13.18
CA THR A 117 18.01 2.47 12.23
C THR A 117 16.57 2.01 11.99
N VAL A 118 16.36 0.70 11.85
CA VAL A 118 15.02 0.12 11.66
C VAL A 118 14.21 0.16 12.95
N GLU A 119 14.86 -0.09 14.10
CA GLU A 119 14.21 0.05 15.41
C GLU A 119 13.75 1.47 15.67
N LEU A 120 14.56 2.49 15.38
CA LEU A 120 14.13 3.88 15.51
C LEU A 120 12.92 4.18 14.61
N LEU A 121 12.90 3.69 13.38
CA LEU A 121 11.75 3.84 12.47
C LEU A 121 10.48 3.20 13.05
N ILE A 122 10.60 2.00 13.63
CA ILE A 122 9.50 1.29 14.30
C ILE A 122 9.05 2.05 15.55
N GLU A 123 9.97 2.56 16.37
CA GLU A 123 9.63 3.35 17.55
C GLU A 123 8.94 4.67 17.19
N CYS A 124 9.38 5.34 16.12
CA CYS A 124 8.68 6.52 15.59
C CYS A 124 7.25 6.16 15.19
N LEU A 125 7.04 5.04 14.50
CA LEU A 125 5.72 4.56 14.10
C LEU A 125 4.83 4.25 15.32
N ASN A 126 5.35 3.49 16.30
CA ASN A 126 4.64 3.09 17.51
C ASN A 126 4.26 4.29 18.39
N ARG A 127 5.17 5.26 18.55
CA ARG A 127 4.94 6.48 19.34
C ARG A 127 4.17 7.56 18.58
N GLY A 128 3.95 7.38 17.27
CA GLY A 128 3.19 8.31 16.46
C GLY A 128 3.96 9.57 16.04
N VAL A 129 5.29 9.48 15.95
CA VAL A 129 6.15 10.48 15.29
C VAL A 129 6.04 10.27 13.78
N LEU A 130 5.27 11.11 13.09
CA LEU A 130 4.95 10.93 11.68
C LEU A 130 5.61 12.02 10.82
N PRO A 131 6.56 11.67 9.94
CA PRO A 131 7.18 12.64 9.04
C PRO A 131 6.15 13.42 8.20
N ARG A 132 6.38 14.72 8.01
CA ARG A 132 5.58 15.54 7.09
C ARG A 132 6.06 15.29 5.66
N VAL A 133 5.38 14.40 4.93
CA VAL A 133 5.78 13.99 3.58
C VAL A 133 4.87 14.63 2.51
N PRO A 134 5.36 15.56 1.68
CA PRO A 134 4.61 16.11 0.54
C PRO A 134 4.23 15.03 -0.49
N ALA A 135 3.01 15.08 -1.03
CA ALA A 135 2.47 14.00 -1.86
C ALA A 135 2.88 14.01 -3.34
N ARG A 136 3.59 15.03 -3.84
CA ARG A 136 4.01 15.12 -5.25
C ARG A 136 5.53 15.17 -5.36
N GLY A 137 6.10 14.47 -6.34
CA GLY A 137 7.53 14.51 -6.66
C GLY A 137 8.18 13.16 -6.95
N SER A 138 7.51 12.05 -6.63
CA SER A 138 7.92 10.71 -7.07
C SER A 138 7.42 10.42 -8.48
N VAL A 139 8.23 9.70 -9.26
CA VAL A 139 7.87 9.17 -10.59
C VAL A 139 7.72 7.65 -10.60
N GLY A 140 8.02 6.95 -9.48
CA GLY A 140 7.93 5.49 -9.35
C GLY A 140 8.96 4.67 -10.15
N ALA A 141 9.63 5.26 -11.16
CA ALA A 141 10.63 4.58 -12.00
C ALA A 141 11.97 4.29 -11.29
N SER A 142 12.36 5.16 -10.36
CA SER A 142 13.54 5.00 -9.50
C SER A 142 13.15 4.72 -8.05
N GLY A 143 11.98 4.12 -7.84
CA GLY A 143 11.31 4.06 -6.54
C GLY A 143 10.79 5.43 -6.07
N ASP A 144 10.44 5.46 -4.79
CA ASP A 144 9.80 6.55 -4.06
C ASP A 144 10.80 7.46 -3.35
N LEU A 145 11.93 7.77 -4.03
CA LEU A 145 13.05 8.54 -3.47
C LEU A 145 12.62 9.82 -2.74
N ALA A 146 11.78 10.64 -3.40
CA ALA A 146 11.38 11.93 -2.86
C ALA A 146 10.54 11.84 -1.58
N PRO A 147 9.42 11.08 -1.56
CA PRO A 147 8.64 10.94 -0.34
C PRO A 147 9.37 10.13 0.74
N LEU A 148 10.19 9.13 0.38
CA LEU A 148 10.98 8.39 1.37
C LEU A 148 12.12 9.23 1.98
N ALA A 149 12.70 10.17 1.23
CA ALA A 149 13.67 11.12 1.79
C ALA A 149 13.01 12.01 2.86
N HIS A 150 11.81 12.53 2.60
CA HIS A 150 11.03 13.26 3.61
C HIS A 150 10.65 12.39 4.81
N LEU A 151 10.40 11.09 4.60
CA LEU A 151 10.16 10.11 5.67
C LEU A 151 11.41 9.88 6.53
N ALA A 152 12.58 9.80 5.91
CA ALA A 152 13.84 9.45 6.57
C ALA A 152 14.49 10.63 7.31
N LEU A 153 14.29 11.88 6.85
CA LEU A 153 14.94 13.07 7.45
C LEU A 153 14.73 13.20 8.97
N PRO A 154 13.52 12.98 9.54
CA PRO A 154 13.34 13.02 10.99
C PRO A 154 14.21 12.03 11.75
N LEU A 155 14.52 10.85 11.18
CA LEU A 155 15.35 9.83 11.83
C LEU A 155 16.78 10.33 12.10
N VAL A 156 17.26 11.30 11.32
CA VAL A 156 18.58 11.93 11.50
C VAL A 156 18.48 13.32 12.16
N GLY A 157 17.32 13.66 12.72
CA GLY A 157 17.06 14.94 13.40
C GLY A 157 16.74 16.11 12.46
N GLU A 158 16.57 15.87 11.16
CA GLU A 158 16.27 16.89 10.15
C GLU A 158 14.82 16.83 9.65
N GLY A 159 14.41 17.78 8.80
CA GLY A 159 13.05 17.81 8.27
C GLY A 159 12.02 18.18 9.34
N ARG A 160 10.79 17.69 9.17
CA ARG A 160 9.65 18.00 10.05
C ARG A 160 8.81 16.76 10.28
N ALA A 161 8.28 16.60 11.48
CA ALA A 161 7.39 15.50 11.83
C ALA A 161 6.27 15.99 12.75
N TRP A 162 5.11 15.36 12.62
CA TRP A 162 3.98 15.53 13.52
C TRP A 162 4.15 14.62 14.73
N PHE A 163 3.90 15.18 15.91
CA PHE A 163 3.81 14.42 17.16
C PHE A 163 2.70 15.05 18.02
N GLU A 164 1.78 14.22 18.52
CA GLU A 164 0.61 14.65 19.31
C GLU A 164 -0.18 15.83 18.71
N GLY A 165 -0.32 15.86 17.38
CA GLY A 165 -1.05 16.90 16.65
C GLY A 165 -0.28 18.20 16.40
N THR A 166 0.96 18.31 16.87
CA THR A 166 1.83 19.49 16.65
C THR A 166 2.94 19.16 15.64
N LEU A 167 3.26 20.11 14.76
CA LEU A 167 4.35 19.97 13.77
C LEU A 167 5.66 20.53 14.34
N TYR A 168 6.64 19.65 14.54
CA TYR A 168 7.96 19.97 15.05
C TYR A 168 9.03 19.95 13.95
N SER A 169 10.24 20.42 14.28
CA SER A 169 11.44 20.00 13.55
C SER A 169 11.68 18.50 13.81
N GLY A 170 12.44 17.82 12.95
CA GLY A 170 12.72 16.38 13.13
C GLY A 170 13.32 16.06 14.49
N GLY A 171 14.40 16.75 14.88
CA GLY A 171 15.04 16.58 16.18
C GLY A 171 14.13 16.89 17.36
N ASP A 172 13.34 17.96 17.30
CA ASP A 172 12.40 18.30 18.38
C ASP A 172 11.28 17.27 18.50
N ALA A 173 10.81 16.69 17.39
CA ALA A 173 9.80 15.63 17.38
C ALA A 173 10.32 14.36 18.06
N LEU A 174 11.55 13.96 17.75
CA LEU A 174 12.21 12.82 18.39
C LEU A 174 12.41 13.07 19.88
N ALA A 175 12.93 14.23 20.26
CA ALA A 175 13.13 14.58 21.67
C ALA A 175 11.82 14.61 22.45
N ALA A 176 10.74 15.16 21.87
CA ALA A 176 9.41 15.16 22.48
C ALA A 176 8.84 13.75 22.67
N ALA A 177 9.24 12.79 21.83
CA ALA A 177 8.87 11.39 21.93
C ALA A 177 9.88 10.54 22.72
N GLU A 178 10.88 11.17 23.36
CA GLU A 178 11.98 10.50 24.08
C GLU A 178 12.77 9.52 23.19
N LEU A 179 13.06 9.94 21.97
CA LEU A 179 13.86 9.23 20.98
C LEU A 179 15.09 10.05 20.60
N GLU A 180 16.15 9.36 20.19
CA GLU A 180 17.38 9.99 19.72
C GLU A 180 17.57 9.79 18.21
N PRO A 181 18.11 10.78 17.47
CA PRO A 181 18.38 10.62 16.05
C PRO A 181 19.55 9.66 15.80
N VAL A 182 19.45 8.88 14.73
CA VAL A 182 20.56 8.03 14.26
C VAL A 182 21.53 8.83 13.39
N LYS A 183 22.82 8.46 13.45
CA LYS A 183 23.84 8.91 12.49
C LYS A 183 24.02 7.85 11.42
N LEU A 184 23.71 8.15 10.16
CA LEU A 184 23.80 7.18 9.06
C LEU A 184 25.23 6.72 8.79
N ALA A 185 25.39 5.42 8.53
CA ALA A 185 26.60 4.80 8.03
C ALA A 185 26.47 4.47 6.52
N ALA A 186 27.55 3.97 5.93
CA ALA A 186 27.60 3.57 4.52
C ALA A 186 26.35 2.80 4.06
N LYS A 187 25.80 3.19 2.90
CA LYS A 187 24.58 2.67 2.25
C LYS A 187 23.24 3.02 2.94
N GLU A 188 23.22 3.39 4.22
CA GLU A 188 21.96 3.54 4.97
C GLU A 188 21.04 4.64 4.44
N GLY A 189 21.61 5.71 3.88
CA GLY A 189 20.81 6.78 3.28
C GLY A 189 20.16 6.38 1.96
N LEU A 190 20.75 5.44 1.20
CA LEU A 190 20.16 4.91 -0.06
C LEU A 190 19.20 3.75 0.19
N SER A 191 19.54 2.82 1.10
CA SER A 191 18.53 2.14 1.92
C SER A 191 17.64 3.22 2.58
N LEU A 192 16.59 3.04 3.35
CA LEU A 192 15.64 4.15 3.69
C LEU A 192 14.91 4.81 2.50
N ILE A 193 15.56 5.28 1.42
CA ILE A 193 14.91 6.04 0.35
C ILE A 193 14.65 5.27 -0.94
N ASN A 194 15.30 4.13 -1.16
CA ASN A 194 15.20 3.40 -2.41
C ASN A 194 14.24 2.21 -2.31
N GLY A 195 13.07 2.31 -2.95
CA GLY A 195 12.02 1.28 -2.94
C GLY A 195 10.64 1.81 -3.29
N THR A 196 9.59 0.99 -3.22
CA THR A 196 8.23 1.28 -3.72
C THR A 196 7.20 1.54 -2.61
N GLN A 197 7.67 1.87 -1.41
CA GLN A 197 6.85 1.83 -0.19
C GLN A 197 5.66 2.80 -0.17
N PHE A 198 5.73 3.97 -0.81
CA PHE A 198 4.57 4.88 -0.84
C PHE A 198 3.52 4.41 -1.85
N MET A 199 3.94 3.90 -3.02
CA MET A 199 3.04 3.28 -3.98
C MET A 199 2.33 2.06 -3.37
N ALA A 200 3.09 1.18 -2.71
CA ALA A 200 2.56 -0.01 -2.04
C ALA A 200 1.63 0.35 -0.87
N ALA A 201 1.96 1.37 -0.07
CA ALA A 201 1.10 1.87 1.01
C ALA A 201 -0.25 2.37 0.48
N MET A 202 -0.23 3.16 -0.60
CA MET A 202 -1.47 3.62 -1.26
C MET A 202 -2.28 2.44 -1.80
N ALA A 203 -1.63 1.49 -2.46
CA ALA A 203 -2.28 0.30 -3.01
C ALA A 203 -2.95 -0.55 -1.90
N ALA A 204 -2.25 -0.83 -0.80
CA ALA A 204 -2.78 -1.60 0.33
C ALA A 204 -4.01 -0.97 0.97
N LEU A 205 -3.92 0.32 1.34
CA LEU A 205 -5.03 1.03 1.95
C LEU A 205 -6.22 1.16 1.00
N ALA A 206 -5.96 1.40 -0.28
CA ALA A 206 -7.01 1.54 -1.28
C ALA A 206 -7.66 0.19 -1.63
N LEU A 207 -6.91 -0.92 -1.66
CA LEU A 207 -7.44 -2.26 -1.88
C LEU A 207 -8.42 -2.68 -0.78
N VAL A 208 -8.07 -2.47 0.51
CA VAL A 208 -8.98 -2.75 1.63
C VAL A 208 -10.26 -1.94 1.52
N ARG A 209 -10.15 -0.64 1.19
CA ARG A 209 -11.31 0.23 0.94
C ARG A 209 -12.13 -0.24 -0.26
N ALA A 210 -11.50 -0.65 -1.36
CA ALA A 210 -12.17 -1.13 -2.56
C ALA A 210 -12.89 -2.47 -2.32
N ARG A 211 -12.33 -3.41 -1.56
CA ARG A 211 -13.02 -4.64 -1.15
C ARG A 211 -14.25 -4.35 -0.28
N ARG A 212 -14.19 -3.33 0.59
CA ARG A 212 -15.38 -2.85 1.35
C ARG A 212 -16.41 -2.21 0.42
N LEU A 213 -15.97 -1.40 -0.55
CA LEU A 213 -16.84 -0.79 -1.55
C LEU A 213 -17.54 -1.84 -2.43
N ALA A 214 -16.83 -2.86 -2.90
CA ALA A 214 -17.42 -3.93 -3.71
C ALA A 214 -18.55 -4.66 -2.98
N ARG A 215 -18.34 -4.99 -1.69
CA ARG A 215 -19.39 -5.54 -0.82
C ARG A 215 -20.58 -4.59 -0.65
N THR A 216 -20.29 -3.31 -0.46
CA THR A 216 -21.31 -2.26 -0.33
C THR A 216 -22.10 -2.08 -1.63
N ALA A 217 -21.48 -2.26 -2.79
CA ALA A 217 -22.16 -2.17 -4.08
C ALA A 217 -23.21 -3.28 -4.26
N ASP A 218 -22.94 -4.51 -3.80
CA ASP A 218 -23.94 -5.59 -3.80
C ASP A 218 -25.12 -5.25 -2.88
N LEU A 219 -24.86 -4.71 -1.68
CA LEU A 219 -25.89 -4.25 -0.75
C LEU A 219 -26.75 -3.14 -1.37
N ALA A 220 -26.12 -2.12 -1.95
CA ALA A 220 -26.81 -1.03 -2.61
C ALA A 220 -27.64 -1.51 -3.80
N CYS A 221 -27.15 -2.49 -4.55
CA CYS A 221 -27.90 -3.11 -5.64
C CYS A 221 -29.13 -3.89 -5.13
N ALA A 222 -28.99 -4.64 -4.05
CA ALA A 222 -30.11 -5.36 -3.44
C ALA A 222 -31.22 -4.39 -2.99
N LEU A 223 -30.85 -3.30 -2.30
CA LEU A 223 -31.81 -2.26 -1.90
C LEU A 223 -32.46 -1.56 -3.09
N SER A 224 -31.70 -1.33 -4.17
CA SER A 224 -32.23 -0.74 -5.40
C SER A 224 -33.20 -1.69 -6.11
N LEU A 225 -32.94 -3.00 -6.08
CA LEU A 225 -33.85 -4.02 -6.61
C LEU A 225 -35.17 -4.03 -5.84
N GLU A 226 -35.13 -3.95 -4.51
CA GLU A 226 -36.37 -3.84 -3.72
C GLU A 226 -37.12 -2.55 -4.06
N ALA A 227 -36.46 -1.40 -4.01
CA ALA A 227 -37.10 -0.10 -4.28
C ALA A 227 -37.78 -0.04 -5.66
N LEU A 228 -37.16 -0.64 -6.69
CA LEU A 228 -37.69 -0.67 -8.07
C LEU A 228 -38.56 -1.91 -8.37
N GLN A 229 -38.88 -2.71 -7.35
CA GLN A 229 -39.64 -3.95 -7.47
C GLN A 229 -39.08 -4.84 -8.60
N GLY A 230 -37.76 -5.05 -8.58
CA GLY A 230 -37.02 -5.84 -9.56
C GLY A 230 -37.07 -7.34 -9.33
N SER A 231 -36.44 -8.10 -10.23
CA SER A 231 -36.46 -9.55 -10.26
C SER A 231 -35.25 -10.18 -9.57
N ARG A 232 -35.50 -11.14 -8.67
CA ARG A 232 -34.43 -11.99 -8.10
C ARG A 232 -33.97 -13.12 -9.04
N THR A 233 -34.76 -13.46 -10.06
CA THR A 233 -34.50 -14.58 -10.99
C THR A 233 -33.16 -14.44 -11.71
N SER A 234 -32.75 -13.21 -12.00
CA SER A 234 -31.48 -12.88 -12.65
C SER A 234 -30.24 -13.34 -11.88
N PHE A 235 -30.38 -13.58 -10.57
CA PHE A 235 -29.30 -13.96 -9.66
C PHE A 235 -29.31 -15.46 -9.34
N HIS A 236 -30.10 -16.26 -10.07
CA HIS A 236 -30.24 -17.68 -9.82
C HIS A 236 -28.89 -18.42 -9.97
N PRO A 237 -28.49 -19.27 -9.01
CA PRO A 237 -27.17 -19.91 -9.01
C PRO A 237 -26.80 -20.62 -10.32
N ALA A 238 -27.75 -21.32 -10.95
CA ALA A 238 -27.50 -22.05 -12.21
C ALA A 238 -27.06 -21.12 -13.37
N ILE A 239 -27.52 -19.87 -13.42
CA ILE A 239 -27.11 -18.90 -14.45
C ILE A 239 -25.62 -18.59 -14.32
N HIS A 240 -25.17 -18.35 -13.09
CA HIS A 240 -23.79 -17.96 -12.83
C HIS A 240 -22.85 -19.16 -12.83
N GLN A 241 -23.34 -20.36 -12.51
CA GLN A 241 -22.60 -21.62 -12.69
C GLN A 241 -22.33 -21.93 -14.18
N ALA A 242 -23.24 -21.54 -15.09
CA ALA A 242 -23.03 -21.71 -16.52
C ALA A 242 -21.90 -20.81 -17.09
N ARG A 243 -21.49 -19.76 -16.36
CA ARG A 243 -20.33 -18.91 -16.67
C ARG A 243 -19.54 -18.59 -15.38
N PRO A 244 -18.68 -19.52 -14.91
CA PRO A 244 -18.18 -19.53 -13.54
C PRO A 244 -16.97 -18.61 -13.31
N LEU A 245 -17.10 -17.32 -13.66
CA LEU A 245 -16.13 -16.31 -13.21
C LEU A 245 -16.29 -16.10 -11.70
N ARG A 246 -15.18 -16.10 -10.95
CA ARG A 246 -15.19 -16.10 -9.47
C ARG A 246 -15.98 -14.92 -8.91
N GLY A 247 -15.59 -13.70 -9.27
CA GLY A 247 -16.27 -12.50 -8.79
C GLY A 247 -17.74 -12.44 -9.20
N GLN A 248 -18.08 -12.96 -10.39
CA GLN A 248 -19.48 -13.03 -10.84
C GLN A 248 -20.31 -13.99 -9.97
N LEU A 249 -19.76 -15.16 -9.64
CA LEU A 249 -20.40 -16.13 -8.74
C LEU A 249 -20.61 -15.51 -7.36
N ASP A 250 -19.58 -14.84 -6.82
CA ASP A 250 -19.61 -14.27 -5.46
C ASP A 250 -20.63 -13.12 -5.36
N SER A 251 -20.64 -12.20 -6.33
CA SER A 251 -21.61 -11.10 -6.36
C SER A 251 -23.04 -11.61 -6.53
N ALA A 252 -23.25 -12.58 -7.42
CA ALA A 252 -24.57 -13.19 -7.61
C ALA A 252 -25.07 -13.87 -6.34
N ALA A 253 -24.22 -14.68 -5.69
CA ALA A 253 -24.57 -15.36 -4.45
C ALA A 253 -24.90 -14.38 -3.33
N ASN A 254 -24.14 -13.28 -3.20
CA ASN A 254 -24.42 -12.23 -2.23
C ASN A 254 -25.77 -11.58 -2.47
N ILE A 255 -26.03 -11.07 -3.67
CA ILE A 255 -27.28 -10.37 -3.99
C ILE A 255 -28.47 -11.33 -3.87
N HIS A 256 -28.34 -12.56 -4.37
CA HIS A 256 -29.38 -13.58 -4.26
C HIS A 256 -29.74 -13.88 -2.80
N ARG A 257 -28.76 -13.95 -1.90
CA ARG A 257 -28.97 -14.15 -0.46
C ARG A 257 -29.57 -12.92 0.21
N LEU A 258 -29.13 -11.72 -0.15
CA LEU A 258 -29.64 -10.46 0.42
C LEU A 258 -31.12 -10.22 0.13
N LEU A 259 -31.63 -10.72 -1.00
CA LEU A 259 -33.03 -10.60 -1.42
C LEU A 259 -33.91 -11.76 -0.93
N GLU A 260 -33.37 -12.69 -0.14
CA GLU A 260 -34.13 -13.82 0.37
C GLU A 260 -35.21 -13.37 1.36
N GLY A 261 -36.45 -13.83 1.15
CA GLY A 261 -37.57 -13.51 2.03
C GLY A 261 -38.13 -12.08 1.89
N SER A 262 -37.67 -11.30 0.92
CA SER A 262 -38.20 -9.96 0.68
C SER A 262 -39.62 -10.02 0.10
N ALA A 263 -40.59 -9.46 0.84
CA ALA A 263 -41.98 -9.33 0.37
C ALA A 263 -42.11 -8.36 -0.82
N ILE A 264 -41.18 -7.40 -0.97
CA ILE A 264 -41.18 -6.45 -2.08
C ILE A 264 -40.73 -7.15 -3.36
N ILE A 265 -39.68 -7.97 -3.30
CA ILE A 265 -39.26 -8.77 -4.47
C ILE A 265 -40.34 -9.77 -4.87
N GLU A 266 -41.07 -10.33 -3.91
CA GLU A 266 -42.17 -11.25 -4.21
C GLU A 266 -43.26 -10.57 -5.07
N SER A 267 -43.49 -9.27 -4.93
CA SER A 267 -44.47 -8.53 -5.75
C SER A 267 -44.15 -8.60 -7.25
N HIS A 268 -42.89 -8.84 -7.61
CA HIS A 268 -42.46 -9.01 -9.00
C HIS A 268 -43.08 -10.25 -9.67
N ARG A 269 -43.59 -11.24 -8.92
CA ARG A 269 -44.25 -12.43 -9.50
C ARG A 269 -45.45 -12.07 -10.38
N TRP A 270 -46.12 -10.95 -10.10
CA TRP A 270 -47.29 -10.47 -10.83
C TRP A 270 -46.98 -9.23 -11.68
N CYS A 271 -45.70 -9.02 -12.01
CA CYS A 271 -45.26 -7.90 -12.82
C CYS A 271 -45.23 -8.28 -14.31
N ASP A 272 -45.65 -7.36 -15.18
CA ASP A 272 -45.57 -7.55 -16.64
C ASP A 272 -44.12 -7.43 -17.18
N LYS A 273 -43.17 -6.99 -16.35
CA LYS A 273 -41.75 -6.86 -16.73
C LYS A 273 -41.13 -8.24 -16.98
N VAL A 274 -40.68 -8.46 -18.20
CA VAL A 274 -39.96 -9.71 -18.57
C VAL A 274 -38.50 -9.66 -18.08
N GLN A 275 -37.88 -8.49 -18.07
CA GLN A 275 -36.47 -8.30 -17.70
C GLN A 275 -36.25 -6.94 -17.05
N ASP A 276 -35.41 -6.89 -16.02
CA ASP A 276 -34.91 -5.63 -15.48
C ASP A 276 -33.81 -5.03 -16.38
N ALA A 277 -33.62 -3.72 -16.22
CA ALA A 277 -32.52 -2.97 -16.80
C ALA A 277 -31.15 -3.55 -16.41
N TYR A 278 -30.15 -3.33 -17.27
CA TYR A 278 -28.80 -3.90 -17.06
C TYR A 278 -28.13 -3.41 -15.78
N SER A 279 -28.38 -2.19 -15.33
CA SER A 279 -27.82 -1.68 -14.07
C SER A 279 -28.27 -2.46 -12.82
N LEU A 280 -29.35 -3.25 -12.95
CA LEU A 280 -29.85 -4.19 -11.95
C LEU A 280 -29.44 -5.63 -12.32
N ARG A 281 -29.91 -6.13 -13.46
CA ARG A 281 -29.77 -7.54 -13.86
C ARG A 281 -28.34 -7.96 -14.19
N CYS A 282 -27.51 -7.04 -14.68
CA CYS A 282 -26.12 -7.29 -15.02
C CYS A 282 -25.14 -6.94 -13.88
N ALA A 283 -25.65 -6.63 -12.68
CA ALA A 283 -24.82 -6.27 -11.53
C ALA A 283 -23.78 -7.36 -11.18
N PRO A 284 -24.09 -8.67 -11.19
CA PRO A 284 -23.08 -9.68 -10.87
C PRO A 284 -21.93 -9.71 -11.86
N GLN A 285 -22.20 -9.47 -13.15
CA GLN A 285 -21.17 -9.46 -14.20
C GLN A 285 -20.24 -8.26 -14.02
N VAL A 286 -20.78 -7.08 -13.70
CA VAL A 286 -19.99 -5.84 -13.55
C VAL A 286 -19.29 -5.76 -12.20
N HIS A 287 -20.02 -5.99 -11.11
CA HIS A 287 -19.42 -6.01 -9.77
C HIS A 287 -18.45 -7.19 -9.62
N GLY A 288 -18.73 -8.32 -10.28
CA GLY A 288 -17.86 -9.48 -10.29
C GLY A 288 -16.55 -9.24 -11.02
N ALA A 289 -16.60 -8.68 -12.23
CA ALA A 289 -15.38 -8.30 -12.96
C ALA A 289 -14.51 -7.32 -12.15
N SER A 290 -15.13 -6.38 -11.43
CA SER A 290 -14.41 -5.47 -10.55
C SER A 290 -13.69 -6.23 -9.42
N ARG A 291 -14.31 -7.26 -8.83
CA ARG A 291 -13.66 -8.11 -7.80
C ARG A 291 -12.48 -8.90 -8.36
N ASP A 292 -12.65 -9.51 -9.52
CA ASP A 292 -11.58 -10.27 -10.17
C ASP A 292 -10.34 -9.39 -10.43
N LEU A 293 -10.56 -8.11 -10.79
CA LEU A 293 -9.48 -7.12 -10.92
C LEU A 293 -8.82 -6.75 -9.57
N LEU A 294 -9.59 -6.66 -8.48
CA LEU A 294 -9.02 -6.45 -7.13
C LEU A 294 -8.18 -7.64 -6.67
N ASP A 295 -8.62 -8.87 -6.95
CA ASP A 295 -7.88 -10.10 -6.63
C ASP A 295 -6.55 -10.17 -7.40
N HIS A 296 -6.53 -9.68 -8.64
CA HIS A 296 -5.30 -9.56 -9.42
C HIS A 296 -4.30 -8.59 -8.76
N LEU A 297 -4.76 -7.41 -8.35
CA LEU A 297 -3.93 -6.45 -7.60
C LEU A 297 -3.40 -7.06 -6.31
N GLU A 298 -4.24 -7.74 -5.54
CA GLU A 298 -3.84 -8.36 -4.27
C GLU A 298 -2.68 -9.33 -4.46
N THR A 299 -2.68 -10.11 -5.55
CA THR A 299 -1.59 -11.04 -5.88
C THR A 299 -0.25 -10.31 -6.06
N THR A 300 -0.24 -9.21 -6.81
CA THR A 300 0.99 -8.40 -6.99
C THR A 300 1.40 -7.73 -5.68
N LEU A 301 0.43 -7.18 -4.95
CA LEU A 301 0.70 -6.44 -3.74
C LEU A 301 1.24 -7.34 -2.61
N ALA A 302 0.72 -8.56 -2.45
CA ALA A 302 1.19 -9.52 -1.44
C ALA A 302 2.69 -9.86 -1.61
N ILE A 303 3.18 -9.83 -2.85
CA ILE A 303 4.61 -9.98 -3.14
C ILE A 303 5.37 -8.69 -2.79
N GLU A 304 4.89 -7.54 -3.28
CA GLU A 304 5.56 -6.24 -3.13
C GLU A 304 5.72 -5.80 -1.68
N VAL A 305 4.74 -6.04 -0.80
CA VAL A 305 4.83 -5.67 0.63
C VAL A 305 5.91 -6.46 1.39
N ASN A 306 6.36 -7.60 0.81
CA ASN A 306 7.37 -8.50 1.36
C ASN A 306 8.64 -8.57 0.48
N ALA A 307 8.80 -7.67 -0.50
CA ALA A 307 9.91 -7.69 -1.45
C ALA A 307 11.12 -6.87 -0.98
N ALA A 308 12.32 -7.30 -1.38
CA ALA A 308 13.53 -6.49 -1.30
C ALA A 308 13.59 -5.50 -2.48
N THR A 309 13.01 -4.32 -2.31
CA THR A 309 12.89 -3.29 -3.36
C THR A 309 14.08 -2.31 -3.40
N ASP A 310 15.21 -2.65 -2.78
CA ASP A 310 16.37 -1.78 -2.64
C ASP A 310 17.41 -2.04 -3.75
N ASN A 311 18.35 -1.12 -3.91
CA ASN A 311 19.51 -1.29 -4.78
C ASN A 311 20.73 -0.54 -4.22
N PRO A 312 21.93 -1.16 -4.23
CA PRO A 312 22.17 -2.56 -4.57
C PRO A 312 21.64 -3.49 -3.46
N LEU A 313 21.38 -4.75 -3.82
CA LEU A 313 21.05 -5.79 -2.84
C LEU A 313 22.32 -6.46 -2.33
N VAL A 314 22.27 -6.85 -1.06
CA VAL A 314 23.30 -7.59 -0.34
C VAL A 314 22.89 -9.06 -0.32
N LEU A 315 23.58 -9.90 -1.09
CA LEU A 315 23.31 -11.33 -1.17
C LEU A 315 24.31 -12.05 -0.26
N VAL A 316 23.88 -12.34 0.96
CA VAL A 316 24.75 -12.83 2.04
C VAL A 316 25.31 -14.22 1.73
N GLU A 317 24.48 -15.13 1.20
CA GLU A 317 24.89 -16.50 0.88
C GLU A 317 25.97 -16.52 -0.22
N GLU A 318 25.79 -15.69 -1.23
CA GLU A 318 26.71 -15.53 -2.36
C GLU A 318 27.88 -14.58 -2.07
N ARG A 319 27.84 -13.86 -0.94
CA ARG A 319 28.85 -12.87 -0.52
C ARG A 319 29.09 -11.77 -1.56
N ILE A 320 28.03 -11.29 -2.20
CA ILE A 320 28.11 -10.25 -3.24
C ILE A 320 27.13 -9.11 -2.98
N VAL A 321 27.51 -7.91 -3.43
CA VAL A 321 26.65 -6.73 -3.49
C VAL A 321 26.34 -6.45 -4.95
N VAL A 322 25.05 -6.54 -5.32
CA VAL A 322 24.63 -6.59 -6.73
C VAL A 322 23.68 -5.46 -7.07
N SER A 323 24.04 -4.71 -8.12
CA SER A 323 23.16 -3.69 -8.70
C SER A 323 21.98 -4.34 -9.43
N ASN A 324 20.78 -3.82 -9.23
CA ASN A 324 19.54 -4.36 -9.77
C ASN A 324 18.48 -3.23 -9.94
N GLY A 325 17.28 -3.60 -10.39
CA GLY A 325 16.16 -2.68 -10.65
C GLY A 325 14.93 -2.92 -9.79
N ASN A 326 15.02 -3.62 -8.66
CA ASN A 326 13.87 -4.01 -7.83
C ASN A 326 13.12 -2.81 -7.20
N PHE A 327 13.69 -1.61 -7.26
CA PHE A 327 13.02 -0.38 -6.85
C PHE A 327 11.97 0.12 -7.85
N HIS A 328 11.89 -0.45 -9.06
CA HIS A 328 11.01 0.05 -10.11
C HIS A 328 9.56 -0.40 -9.89
N GLY A 329 8.66 0.55 -9.61
CA GLY A 329 7.26 0.28 -9.24
C GLY A 329 6.32 -0.08 -10.40
N GLN A 330 6.79 -0.63 -11.51
CA GLN A 330 5.94 -0.91 -12.68
C GLN A 330 4.80 -1.89 -12.37
N PRO A 331 5.02 -3.00 -11.63
CA PRO A 331 3.94 -3.91 -11.27
C PRO A 331 2.84 -3.22 -10.46
N LEU A 332 3.23 -2.39 -9.48
CA LEU A 332 2.30 -1.61 -8.67
C LEU A 332 1.57 -0.54 -9.48
N ALA A 333 2.23 0.11 -10.44
CA ALA A 333 1.61 1.11 -11.30
C ALA A 333 0.44 0.49 -12.09
N PHE A 334 0.64 -0.65 -12.74
CA PHE A 334 -0.44 -1.35 -13.43
C PHE A 334 -1.54 -1.82 -12.46
N GLY A 335 -1.16 -2.30 -11.28
CA GLY A 335 -2.10 -2.66 -10.24
C GLY A 335 -2.99 -1.49 -9.79
N LEU A 336 -2.42 -0.29 -9.65
CA LEU A 336 -3.14 0.93 -9.28
C LEU A 336 -4.04 1.44 -10.40
N ASP A 337 -3.63 1.33 -11.66
CA ASP A 337 -4.49 1.64 -12.82
C ASP A 337 -5.70 0.69 -12.86
N ILE A 338 -5.47 -0.60 -12.65
CA ILE A 338 -6.51 -1.64 -12.54
C ILE A 338 -7.48 -1.31 -11.40
N LEU A 339 -6.96 -0.89 -10.24
CA LEU A 339 -7.78 -0.47 -9.10
C LEU A 339 -8.69 0.70 -9.45
N ALA A 340 -8.15 1.73 -10.10
CA ALA A 340 -8.90 2.89 -10.53
C ALA A 340 -10.02 2.50 -11.50
N MET A 341 -9.74 1.61 -12.47
CA MET A 341 -10.74 1.06 -13.39
C MET A 341 -11.84 0.30 -12.64
N ALA A 342 -11.47 -0.62 -11.76
CA ALA A 342 -12.42 -1.45 -11.01
C ALA A 342 -13.37 -0.59 -10.14
N VAL A 343 -12.83 0.40 -9.43
CA VAL A 343 -13.64 1.30 -8.60
C VAL A 343 -14.55 2.19 -9.46
N THR A 344 -14.07 2.66 -10.61
CA THR A 344 -14.85 3.50 -11.54
C THR A 344 -16.06 2.73 -12.09
N GLU A 345 -15.89 1.46 -12.45
CA GLU A 345 -16.99 0.63 -12.95
C GLU A 345 -18.06 0.39 -11.88
N LEU A 346 -17.68 0.14 -10.63
CA LEU A 346 -18.62 0.05 -9.51
C LEU A 346 -19.42 1.35 -9.33
N ALA A 347 -18.77 2.50 -9.43
CA ALA A 347 -19.43 3.80 -9.32
C ALA A 347 -20.39 4.06 -10.50
N SER A 348 -19.94 3.78 -11.72
CA SER A 348 -20.71 3.98 -12.96
C SER A 348 -22.03 3.21 -12.95
N ILE A 349 -21.99 1.90 -12.68
CA ILE A 349 -23.23 1.10 -12.65
C ILE A 349 -24.14 1.49 -11.48
N SER A 350 -23.56 1.94 -10.35
CA SER A 350 -24.34 2.42 -9.21
C SER A 350 -25.06 3.73 -9.53
N GLU A 351 -24.40 4.65 -10.20
CA GLU A 351 -25.01 5.91 -10.64
C GLU A 351 -26.18 5.64 -11.63
N ARG A 352 -26.04 4.67 -12.54
CA ARG A 352 -27.15 4.24 -13.40
C ARG A 352 -28.34 3.67 -12.62
N ARG A 353 -28.15 3.13 -11.41
CA ARG A 353 -29.27 2.75 -10.51
C ARG A 353 -29.90 3.97 -9.85
N VAL A 354 -29.09 4.95 -9.44
CA VAL A 354 -29.59 6.22 -8.89
C VAL A 354 -30.47 6.94 -9.91
N GLU A 355 -30.04 7.06 -11.17
CA GLU A 355 -30.84 7.66 -12.24
C GLU A 355 -32.22 6.99 -12.36
N ARG A 356 -32.28 5.66 -12.27
CA ARG A 356 -33.56 4.96 -12.30
C ARG A 356 -34.44 5.29 -11.10
N LEU A 357 -33.87 5.41 -9.91
CA LEU A 357 -34.63 5.72 -8.70
C LEU A 357 -35.22 7.13 -8.71
N VAL A 358 -34.50 8.11 -9.27
CA VAL A 358 -34.90 9.53 -9.21
C VAL A 358 -35.65 10.02 -10.44
N ASN A 359 -35.61 9.28 -11.55
CA ASN A 359 -36.29 9.65 -12.79
C ASN A 359 -37.68 9.00 -12.85
N PRO A 360 -38.79 9.77 -12.80
CA PRO A 360 -40.15 9.23 -12.82
C PRO A 360 -40.48 8.36 -14.03
N SER A 361 -39.76 8.55 -15.15
CA SER A 361 -39.93 7.71 -16.35
C SER A 361 -39.27 6.33 -16.24
N LEU A 362 -38.41 6.13 -15.24
CA LEU A 362 -37.62 4.91 -15.03
C LEU A 362 -37.82 4.28 -13.64
N SER A 363 -38.47 5.00 -12.72
CA SER A 363 -38.57 4.68 -11.30
C SER A 363 -39.74 3.77 -10.94
N GLU A 364 -40.52 3.35 -11.94
CA GLU A 364 -41.61 2.37 -11.78
C GLU A 364 -42.69 2.84 -10.77
N GLY A 365 -42.93 4.16 -10.71
CA GLY A 365 -43.99 4.75 -9.88
C GLY A 365 -43.56 5.20 -8.49
N LEU A 366 -42.25 5.30 -8.22
CA LEU A 366 -41.69 5.98 -7.03
C LEU A 366 -41.93 7.50 -7.04
#